data_AF-A0A1V3XTT3-F1
#
_entry.id   AF-A0A1V3XTT3-F1
#
_cell.length_a   1.000
_cell.length_b   1.000
_cell.length_c   1.000
_cell.angle_alpha   90.00
_cell.angle_beta   90.00
_cell.angle_gamma   90.00
#
_symmetry.space_group_name_H-M   'P 1'
#
loop_
_entity.id
_entity.type
_entity.pdbx_description
1 polymer ?
#
loop_
_entity_poly.entity_id
_entity_poly.type
_entity_poly.pdbx_seq_one_letter_code
_entity_poly.pdbx_strand_id
1 'polypeptide(L)'
;MFYRYFSDKEDLLAALAESFLHDVVAPSGLSVHLPDTPDDDTFFTSVVTGYWNIFKQNIGIMIAVAQLAATQRRFAAVQNEFRRFGMDIVAASVRRAQEQGYGAELHPQHTAAAIALLFENFTTVFVGRSGPENLRLDISDEDAIKTLSMIWKKTLYGT
;
A
#
# COMPACT_ATOMS: atom_id res chain seq x y z
N MET A 1 -27.20 18.26 13.34
CA MET A 1 -25.92 18.76 13.91
C MET A 1 -24.74 18.23 13.09
N PHE A 2 -24.61 18.60 11.82
CA PHE A 2 -23.45 18.23 10.97
C PHE A 2 -22.41 19.35 10.99
N TYR A 3 -22.88 20.59 10.80
CA TYR A 3 -22.07 21.82 10.85
C TYR A 3 -21.54 22.24 12.22
N ARG A 4 -21.79 21.46 13.28
CA ARG A 4 -21.28 21.77 14.64
C ARG A 4 -19.84 21.28 14.84
N TYR A 5 -19.39 20.34 14.02
CA TYR A 5 -18.07 19.70 14.12
C TYR A 5 -17.27 19.74 12.82
N PHE A 6 -17.93 19.92 11.67
CA PHE A 6 -17.28 19.95 10.36
C PHE A 6 -17.87 21.08 9.51
N SER A 7 -17.02 21.88 8.86
CA SER A 7 -17.47 23.01 8.05
C SER A 7 -18.13 22.53 6.76
N ASP A 8 -17.71 21.36 6.27
CA ASP A 8 -18.28 20.65 5.12
C ASP A 8 -18.04 19.12 5.20
N LYS A 9 -18.46 18.38 4.17
CA LYS A 9 -18.28 16.92 4.08
C LYS A 9 -16.82 16.49 3.87
N GLU A 10 -15.98 17.38 3.35
CA GLU A 10 -14.57 17.11 3.10
C GLU A 10 -13.76 17.22 4.40
N ASP A 11 -14.13 18.10 5.33
CA ASP A 11 -13.54 18.14 6.67
C ASP A 11 -13.77 16.82 7.43
N LEU A 12 -14.97 16.25 7.33
CA LEU A 12 -15.26 14.93 7.89
C LEU A 12 -14.40 13.84 7.25
N LEU A 13 -14.26 13.86 5.91
CA LEU A 13 -13.44 12.88 5.21
C LEU A 13 -11.95 13.01 5.54
N ALA A 14 -11.44 14.24 5.66
CA ALA A 14 -10.07 14.49 6.09
C ALA A 14 -9.81 13.90 7.48
N ALA A 15 -10.71 14.16 8.44
CA ALA A 15 -10.61 13.60 9.78
C ALA A 15 -10.68 12.06 9.79
N LEU A 16 -11.54 11.46 8.96
CA LEU A 16 -11.61 10.00 8.80
C LEU A 16 -10.32 9.42 8.19
N ALA A 17 -9.74 10.11 7.21
CA ALA A 17 -8.50 9.68 6.57
C ALA A 17 -7.30 9.80 7.51
N GLU A 18 -7.22 10.88 8.29
CA GLU A 18 -6.19 11.08 9.32
C GLU A 18 -6.31 10.03 10.44
N SER A 19 -7.51 9.77 10.95
CA SER A 19 -7.74 8.70 11.94
C SER A 19 -7.37 7.33 11.36
N PHE A 20 -7.75 7.03 10.12
CA PHE A 20 -7.35 5.77 9.48
C PHE A 20 -5.82 5.63 9.38
N LEU A 21 -5.10 6.71 9.05
CA LEU A 21 -3.64 6.70 8.99
C LEU A 21 -3.02 6.42 10.37
N HIS A 22 -3.47 7.14 11.40
CA HIS A 22 -2.88 7.08 12.74
C HIS A 22 -3.29 5.84 13.54
N ASP A 23 -4.54 5.41 13.42
CA ASP A 23 -5.12 4.38 14.27
C ASP A 23 -5.04 2.99 13.65
N VAL A 24 -4.91 2.89 12.32
CA VAL A 24 -4.86 1.61 11.60
C VAL A 24 -3.53 1.40 10.91
N VAL A 25 -3.07 2.33 10.08
CA VAL A 25 -1.87 2.08 9.24
C VAL A 25 -0.57 2.20 10.04
N ALA A 26 -0.35 3.31 10.75
CA ALA A 26 0.90 3.51 11.50
C ALA A 26 1.20 2.39 12.52
N PRO A 27 0.23 1.88 13.31
CA PRO A 27 0.46 0.77 14.24
C PRO A 27 0.83 -0.54 13.55
N SER A 28 0.36 -0.75 12.32
CA SER A 28 0.57 -1.99 11.56
C SER A 28 2.02 -2.20 11.10
N GLY A 29 2.84 -1.14 11.07
CA GLY A 29 4.21 -1.20 10.53
C GLY A 29 5.31 -1.25 11.57
N LEU A 30 4.96 -1.03 12.84
CA LEU A 30 5.92 -0.95 13.95
C LEU A 30 6.59 -2.29 14.31
N SER A 31 6.27 -3.39 13.62
CA SER A 31 6.82 -4.71 13.97
C SER A 31 6.98 -5.68 12.79
N VAL A 32 7.34 -5.19 11.60
CA VAL A 32 7.62 -6.08 10.47
C VAL A 32 9.08 -6.54 10.52
N HIS A 33 9.31 -7.83 10.82
CA HIS A 33 10.62 -8.45 10.68
C HIS A 33 10.98 -8.57 9.20
N LEU A 34 12.14 -8.05 8.79
CA LEU A 34 12.65 -8.16 7.42
C LEU A 34 13.09 -9.60 7.10
N PRO A 35 13.10 -10.01 5.81
CA PRO A 35 13.43 -11.38 5.44
C PRO A 35 14.88 -11.71 5.78
N ASP A 36 15.10 -12.82 6.48
CA ASP A 36 16.44 -13.26 6.88
C ASP A 36 17.19 -13.97 5.76
N THR A 37 16.47 -14.58 4.81
CA THR A 37 17.03 -15.24 3.63
C THR A 37 16.23 -14.91 2.36
N PRO A 38 16.83 -15.07 1.17
CA PRO A 38 16.12 -14.92 -0.11
C PRO A 38 14.90 -15.85 -0.27
N ASP A 39 14.88 -16.98 0.45
CA ASP A 39 13.83 -17.98 0.38
C ASP A 39 12.64 -17.70 1.31
N ASP A 40 12.68 -16.62 2.10
CA ASP A 40 11.61 -16.24 3.02
C ASP A 40 10.37 -15.69 2.28
N ASP A 41 9.55 -16.59 1.74
CA ASP A 41 8.24 -16.27 1.14
C ASP A 41 7.22 -15.76 2.18
N THR A 42 7.42 -16.12 3.46
CA THR A 42 6.50 -15.79 4.54
C THR A 42 6.48 -14.29 4.78
N PHE A 43 7.65 -13.63 4.78
CA PHE A 43 7.74 -12.17 4.88
C PHE A 43 6.84 -11.46 3.85
N PHE A 44 7.07 -11.75 2.56
CA PHE A 44 6.35 -11.08 1.47
C PHE A 44 4.85 -11.32 1.54
N THR A 45 4.46 -12.58 1.75
CA THR A 45 3.05 -12.97 1.82
C THR A 45 2.36 -12.32 3.01
N SER A 46 3.01 -12.26 4.18
CA SER A 46 2.44 -11.69 5.40
C SER A 46 2.20 -10.19 5.28
N VAL A 47 3.20 -9.45 4.78
CA VAL A 47 3.10 -8.00 4.59
C VAL A 47 2.02 -7.65 3.57
N VAL A 48 2.00 -8.35 2.43
CA VAL A 48 0.99 -8.11 1.38
C VAL A 48 -0.42 -8.47 1.87
N THR A 49 -0.57 -9.55 2.64
CA THR A 49 -1.86 -9.93 3.24
C THR A 49 -2.37 -8.85 4.19
N GLY A 50 -1.50 -8.33 5.06
CA GLY A 50 -1.85 -7.24 5.97
C GLY A 50 -2.28 -5.98 5.21
N TYR A 51 -1.48 -5.56 4.22
CA TYR A 51 -1.80 -4.45 3.35
C TYR A 51 -3.15 -4.64 2.64
N TRP A 52 -3.36 -5.79 1.99
CA TRP A 52 -4.57 -6.09 1.23
C TRP A 52 -5.82 -6.01 2.11
N ASN A 53 -5.79 -6.65 3.28
CA ASN A 53 -6.94 -6.69 4.18
C ASN A 53 -7.28 -5.30 4.75
N ILE A 54 -6.27 -4.53 5.18
CA ILE A 54 -6.45 -3.18 5.70
C ILE A 54 -7.07 -2.27 4.62
N PHE A 55 -6.50 -2.29 3.41
CA PHE A 55 -6.97 -1.43 2.32
C PHE A 55 -8.34 -1.86 1.81
N LYS A 56 -8.61 -3.17 1.74
CA LYS A 56 -9.91 -3.69 1.29
C LYS A 56 -11.04 -3.28 2.23
N GLN A 57 -10.83 -3.38 3.54
CA GLN A 57 -11.82 -2.94 4.54
C GLN A 57 -12.09 -1.43 4.50
N ASN A 58 -11.11 -0.64 4.04
CA ASN A 58 -11.15 0.82 4.04
C ASN A 58 -11.14 1.43 2.62
N ILE A 59 -11.55 0.68 1.61
CA ILE A 59 -11.37 1.04 0.19
C ILE A 59 -12.08 2.35 -0.19
N GLY A 60 -13.22 2.66 0.45
CA GLY A 60 -13.94 3.91 0.22
C GLY A 60 -13.15 5.15 0.63
N ILE A 61 -12.43 5.07 1.76
CA ILE A 61 -11.55 6.15 2.25
C ILE A 61 -10.38 6.31 1.27
N MET A 62 -9.75 5.20 0.88
CA MET A 62 -8.62 5.19 -0.06
C MET A 62 -8.98 5.84 -1.40
N ILE A 63 -10.10 5.44 -2.00
CA ILE A 63 -10.58 6.01 -3.27
C ILE A 63 -10.88 7.50 -3.13
N ALA A 64 -11.59 7.90 -2.07
CA ALA A 64 -11.98 9.29 -1.88
C ALA A 64 -10.75 10.20 -1.65
N VAL A 65 -9.80 9.75 -0.82
CA VAL A 65 -8.52 10.45 -0.62
C VAL A 65 -7.76 10.58 -1.94
N ALA A 66 -7.66 9.52 -2.74
CA ALA A 66 -6.96 9.55 -4.02
C ALA A 66 -7.60 10.51 -5.04
N GLN A 67 -8.94 10.53 -5.12
CA GLN A 67 -9.66 11.44 -6.01
C GLN A 67 -9.48 12.90 -5.61
N LEU A 68 -9.55 13.21 -4.32
CA LEU A 68 -9.40 14.58 -3.83
C LEU A 68 -7.95 15.05 -3.83
N ALA A 69 -6.98 14.17 -3.62
CA ALA A 69 -5.56 14.47 -3.68
C ALA A 69 -5.13 15.06 -5.04
N ALA A 70 -5.82 14.72 -6.12
CA ALA A 70 -5.57 15.25 -7.46
C ALA A 70 -5.84 16.77 -7.58
N THR A 71 -6.66 17.34 -6.69
CA THR A 71 -7.08 18.75 -6.75
C THR A 71 -6.89 19.51 -5.45
N GLN A 72 -6.71 18.82 -4.33
CA GLN A 72 -6.64 19.41 -2.99
C GLN A 72 -5.37 18.99 -2.23
N ARG A 73 -4.54 19.97 -1.88
CA ARG A 73 -3.25 19.76 -1.20
C ARG A 73 -3.37 19.00 0.13
N ARG A 74 -4.45 19.23 0.90
CA ARG A 74 -4.66 18.55 2.19
C ARG A 74 -4.77 17.02 2.02
N PHE A 75 -5.56 16.56 1.06
CA PHE A 75 -5.71 15.14 0.78
C PHE A 75 -4.45 14.54 0.15
N ALA A 76 -3.73 15.33 -0.66
CA ALA A 76 -2.42 14.91 -1.18
C ALA A 76 -1.40 14.68 -0.05
N ALA A 77 -1.40 15.52 0.99
CA ALA A 77 -0.53 15.32 2.15
C ALA A 77 -0.83 13.99 2.85
N VAL A 78 -2.10 13.73 3.20
CA VAL A 78 -2.53 12.49 3.84
C VAL A 78 -2.20 11.26 2.97
N GLN A 79 -2.48 11.32 1.66
CA GLN A 79 -2.16 10.23 0.73
C GLN A 79 -0.65 9.94 0.69
N ASN A 80 0.18 10.99 0.69
CA ASN A 80 1.62 10.83 0.67
C ASN A 80 2.18 10.23 1.96
N GLU A 81 1.50 10.43 3.10
CA GLU A 81 1.88 9.77 4.35
C GLU A 81 1.58 8.27 4.33
N PHE A 82 0.42 7.85 3.82
CA PHE A 82 0.14 6.42 3.56
C PHE A 82 1.19 5.79 2.65
N ARG A 83 1.55 6.47 1.56
CA ARG A 83 2.57 5.98 0.61
C ARG A 83 3.94 5.85 1.25
N ARG A 84 4.37 6.87 2.01
CA ARG A 84 5.69 6.88 2.65
C ARG A 84 5.87 5.69 3.58
N PHE A 85 4.84 5.36 4.35
CA PHE A 85 4.85 4.20 5.23
C PHE A 85 5.09 2.87 4.46
N GLY A 86 4.35 2.64 3.36
CA GLY A 86 4.57 1.45 2.53
C GLY A 86 5.93 1.44 1.85
N MET A 87 6.39 2.62 1.40
CA MET A 87 7.70 2.80 0.79
C MET A 87 8.85 2.47 1.75
N ASP A 88 8.73 2.81 3.03
CA ASP A 88 9.80 2.55 4.01
C ASP A 88 10.07 1.05 4.19
N ILE A 89 9.02 0.22 4.22
CA ILE A 89 9.12 -1.25 4.31
C ILE A 89 9.80 -1.82 3.05
N VAL A 90 9.36 -1.38 1.86
CA VAL A 90 9.95 -1.84 0.59
C VAL A 90 11.40 -1.40 0.45
N ALA A 91 11.72 -0.15 0.79
CA ALA A 91 13.09 0.33 0.72
C ALA A 91 14.01 -0.42 1.69
N ALA A 92 13.50 -0.79 2.87
CA ALA A 92 14.24 -1.60 3.83
C ALA A 92 14.47 -3.03 3.33
N SER A 93 13.48 -3.66 2.67
CA SER A 93 13.68 -4.99 2.09
C SER A 93 14.61 -4.99 0.89
N VAL A 94 14.66 -3.92 0.08
CA VAL A 94 15.66 -3.77 -0.98
C VAL A 94 17.08 -3.73 -0.39
N ARG A 95 17.30 -2.92 0.66
CA ARG A 95 18.61 -2.86 1.33
C ARG A 95 19.00 -4.22 1.92
N ARG A 96 18.04 -4.93 2.53
CA ARG A 96 18.27 -6.30 3.04
C ARG A 96 18.64 -7.28 1.93
N ALA A 97 17.99 -7.21 0.77
CA ALA A 97 18.35 -8.03 -0.39
C ALA A 97 19.77 -7.73 -0.89
N GLN A 98 20.17 -6.45 -0.90
CA GLN A 98 21.52 -6.00 -1.25
C GLN A 98 22.58 -6.53 -0.28
N GLU A 99 22.31 -6.51 1.02
CA GLU A 99 23.17 -7.13 2.05
C GLU A 99 23.34 -8.64 1.84
N GLN A 100 22.33 -9.31 1.25
CA GLN A 100 22.35 -10.74 0.91
C GLN A 100 22.95 -11.02 -0.47
N GLY A 101 23.40 -10.00 -1.21
CA GLY A 101 24.05 -10.13 -2.52
C GLY A 101 23.12 -10.06 -3.73
N TYR A 102 21.89 -9.55 -3.59
CA TYR A 102 20.90 -9.44 -4.66
C TYR A 102 20.49 -7.98 -4.94
N GLY A 103 20.03 -7.69 -6.17
CA GLY A 103 19.44 -6.39 -6.51
C GLY A 103 20.38 -5.18 -6.32
N ALA A 104 21.68 -5.35 -6.58
CA ALA A 104 22.69 -4.30 -6.41
C ALA A 104 22.41 -3.06 -7.30
N GLU A 105 21.75 -3.26 -8.44
CA GLU A 105 21.32 -2.25 -9.40
C GLU A 105 20.05 -1.50 -8.99
N LEU A 106 19.30 -2.01 -8.02
CA LEU A 106 18.06 -1.39 -7.56
C LEU A 106 18.35 -0.15 -6.73
N HIS A 107 17.70 0.96 -7.06
CA HIS A 107 17.69 2.14 -6.21
C HIS A 107 16.57 2.01 -5.16
N PRO A 108 16.87 1.86 -3.85
CA PRO A 108 15.86 1.47 -2.85
C PRO A 108 14.61 2.35 -2.85
N GLN A 109 14.77 3.67 -2.94
CA GLN A 109 13.66 4.62 -2.90
C GLN A 109 12.83 4.63 -4.19
N HIS A 110 13.45 4.41 -5.36
CA HIS A 110 12.71 4.37 -6.63
C HIS A 110 11.91 3.08 -6.74
N THR A 111 12.53 1.96 -6.38
CA THR A 111 11.87 0.65 -6.31
C THR A 111 10.71 0.69 -5.32
N ALA A 112 10.92 1.29 -4.13
CA ALA A 112 9.87 1.47 -3.14
C ALA A 112 8.68 2.29 -3.66
N ALA A 113 8.93 3.42 -4.32
CA ALA A 113 7.88 4.23 -4.91
C ALA A 113 7.09 3.44 -5.98
N ALA A 114 7.78 2.73 -6.87
CA ALA A 114 7.14 1.95 -7.94
C ALA A 114 6.27 0.82 -7.38
N ILE A 115 6.77 0.05 -6.43
CA ILE A 115 6.02 -1.07 -5.81
C ILE A 115 4.83 -0.52 -5.01
N ALA A 116 5.01 0.53 -4.22
CA ALA A 116 3.91 1.12 -3.44
C ALA A 116 2.78 1.62 -4.36
N LEU A 117 3.11 2.30 -5.46
CA LEU A 117 2.12 2.78 -6.43
C LEU A 117 1.47 1.65 -7.24
N LEU A 118 2.21 0.57 -7.52
CA LEU A 118 1.66 -0.64 -8.12
C LEU A 118 0.60 -1.26 -7.20
N PHE A 119 0.94 -1.43 -5.92
CA PHE A 119 0.03 -2.02 -4.91
C PHE A 119 -1.20 -1.13 -4.71
N GLU A 120 -1.03 0.19 -4.62
CA GLU A 120 -2.11 1.15 -4.45
C GLU A 120 -3.10 1.08 -5.62
N ASN A 121 -2.60 1.21 -6.86
CA ASN A 121 -3.46 1.19 -8.04
C ASN A 121 -4.10 -0.18 -8.25
N PHE A 122 -3.34 -1.27 -8.08
CA PHE A 122 -3.85 -2.63 -8.22
C PHE A 122 -5.02 -2.87 -7.25
N THR A 123 -4.83 -2.63 -5.96
CA THR A 123 -5.89 -2.81 -4.96
C THR A 123 -7.08 -1.88 -5.22
N THR A 124 -6.83 -0.62 -5.59
CA THR A 124 -7.90 0.35 -5.93
C THR A 124 -8.77 -0.14 -7.08
N VAL A 125 -8.16 -0.69 -8.13
CA VAL A 125 -8.87 -1.18 -9.31
C VAL A 125 -9.62 -2.48 -9.00
N PHE A 126 -8.99 -3.45 -8.33
CA PHE A 126 -9.59 -4.78 -8.13
C PHE A 126 -10.60 -4.85 -6.98
N VAL A 127 -10.45 -4.02 -5.95
CA VAL A 127 -11.40 -3.96 -4.82
C VAL A 127 -12.45 -2.87 -5.03
N GLY A 128 -12.12 -1.81 -5.77
CA GLY A 128 -13.04 -0.72 -6.07
C GLY A 128 -14.19 -1.13 -7.01
N ARG A 129 -15.21 -0.27 -7.08
CA ARG A 129 -16.38 -0.46 -7.97
C ARG A 129 -16.06 -0.37 -9.47
N SER A 130 -14.86 0.10 -9.83
CA SER A 130 -14.35 0.10 -11.21
C SER A 130 -13.96 -1.31 -11.71
N GLY A 131 -14.34 -2.34 -10.96
CA GLY A 131 -13.70 -3.64 -10.75
C GLY A 131 -13.37 -4.53 -11.96
N PRO A 132 -12.90 -5.76 -11.65
CA PRO A 132 -12.41 -6.75 -12.61
C PRO A 132 -13.38 -7.12 -13.75
N GLU A 133 -14.68 -6.92 -13.57
CA GLU A 133 -15.69 -7.12 -14.63
C GLU A 133 -15.40 -6.27 -15.87
N ASN A 134 -14.90 -5.04 -15.70
CA ASN A 134 -14.52 -4.16 -16.81
C ASN A 134 -13.21 -4.59 -17.49
N LEU A 135 -12.35 -5.31 -16.77
CA LEU A 135 -11.08 -5.85 -17.27
C LEU A 135 -11.20 -7.32 -17.74
N ARG A 136 -12.37 -7.95 -17.55
CA ARG A 136 -12.60 -9.39 -17.77
C ARG A 136 -11.56 -10.28 -17.08
N LEU A 137 -11.13 -9.88 -15.89
CA LEU A 137 -10.12 -10.61 -15.13
C LEU A 137 -10.64 -10.91 -13.72
N ASP A 138 -11.21 -12.07 -13.50
CA ASP A 138 -11.60 -12.49 -12.16
C ASP A 138 -10.37 -12.95 -11.36
N ILE A 139 -10.09 -12.28 -10.25
CA ILE A 139 -8.96 -12.60 -9.36
C ILE A 139 -9.47 -12.72 -7.93
N SER A 140 -9.17 -13.85 -7.29
CA SER A 140 -9.48 -14.04 -5.88
C SER A 140 -8.55 -13.19 -5.00
N ASP A 141 -8.94 -12.95 -3.74
CA ASP A 141 -8.05 -12.30 -2.77
C ASP A 141 -6.73 -13.06 -2.62
N GLU A 142 -6.78 -14.40 -2.62
CA GLU A 142 -5.62 -15.27 -2.52
C GLU A 142 -4.68 -15.08 -3.73
N ASP A 143 -5.23 -15.08 -4.94
CA ASP A 143 -4.46 -14.87 -6.17
C ASP A 143 -3.87 -13.46 -6.23
N ALA A 144 -4.60 -12.44 -5.77
CA ALA A 144 -4.10 -11.07 -5.70
C ALA A 144 -2.91 -10.95 -4.73
N ILE A 145 -3.04 -11.49 -3.52
CA ILE A 145 -1.97 -11.50 -2.51
C ILE A 145 -0.76 -12.26 -3.05
N LYS A 146 -0.95 -13.45 -3.61
CA LYS A 146 0.12 -14.25 -4.20
C LYS A 146 0.85 -13.50 -5.32
N THR A 147 0.10 -12.84 -6.21
CA THR A 147 0.64 -12.08 -7.33
C THR A 147 1.51 -10.92 -6.85
N LEU A 148 0.98 -10.08 -5.94
CA LEU A 148 1.71 -8.92 -5.41
C LEU A 148 2.95 -9.33 -4.62
N SER A 149 2.85 -10.39 -3.80
CA SER A 149 3.98 -10.96 -3.05
C SER A 149 5.07 -11.46 -3.99
N MET A 150 4.69 -12.19 -5.05
CA MET A 150 5.62 -12.74 -6.02
C MET A 150 6.33 -11.65 -6.84
N ILE A 151 5.60 -10.62 -7.30
CA ILE A 151 6.19 -9.49 -8.03
C ILE A 151 7.24 -8.80 -7.14
N TRP A 152 6.91 -8.53 -5.88
CA TRP A 152 7.85 -7.88 -4.97
C TRP A 152 9.08 -8.76 -4.71
N LYS A 153 8.91 -10.04 -4.37
CA LYS A 153 10.04 -10.96 -4.15
C LYS A 153 10.91 -11.09 -5.39
N LYS A 154 10.32 -11.30 -6.58
CA LYS A 154 11.05 -11.45 -7.84
C LYS A 154 11.74 -10.16 -8.27
N THR A 155 11.22 -8.99 -7.90
CA THR A 155 11.94 -7.73 -8.14
C THR A 155 13.23 -7.67 -7.33
N LEU A 156 13.24 -8.19 -6.10
CA LEU A 156 14.40 -8.11 -5.20
C LEU A 156 15.41 -9.24 -5.39
N TYR A 157 14.92 -10.46 -5.59
CA TYR A 157 15.72 -11.70 -5.60
C TYR A 157 15.67 -12.45 -6.93
N GLY A 158 15.00 -11.88 -7.95
CA GLY A 158 15.01 -12.42 -9.30
C GLY A 158 16.41 -12.35 -9.90
N THR A 159 16.79 -13.41 -10.60
CA THR A 159 17.97 -13.49 -11.46
C THR A 159 17.53 -13.46 -12.91
#